data_AF-A0A820RFB3-F1
#
_entry.id   AF-A0A820RFB3-F1
#
_cell.length_a   1.000
_cell.length_b   1.000
_cell.length_c   1.000
_cell.angle_alpha   90.00
_cell.angle_beta   90.00
_cell.angle_gamma   90.00
#
_symmetry.space_group_name_H-M   'P 1'
#
loop_
_entity.id
_entity.type
_entity.pdbx_description
1 polymer ?
#
loop_
_entity_poly.entity_id
_entity_poly.type
_entity_poly.pdbx_seq_one_letter_code
_entity_poly.pdbx_strand_id
1 'polypeptide(L)'
;MSGNRDSHTATLLANGQILIVGGWSISHISTSAVELYIPSSNSFINTTSMNIARSYFTSTLFSDGFTVLVTGGINTSSSLVSTAELYINGSWILLASNMNQSRAYHAAVLLNDGTVLIAGGGDGTSNSFATAEIYNPIS
;
A
#
# COMPACT_ATOMS: atom_id res chain seq x y z
N MET A 1 5.03 -14.23 -10.51
CA MET A 1 4.67 -13.80 -9.15
C MET A 1 5.06 -14.93 -8.21
N SER A 2 5.73 -14.64 -7.09
CA SER A 2 6.39 -15.62 -6.23
C SER A 2 5.45 -16.35 -5.25
N GLY A 3 4.15 -16.07 -5.28
CA GLY A 3 3.15 -16.84 -4.54
C GLY A 3 1.72 -16.35 -4.76
N ASN A 4 0.75 -17.25 -4.61
CA ASN A 4 -0.67 -16.94 -4.69
C ASN A 4 -1.08 -16.02 -3.54
N ARG A 5 -1.61 -14.85 -3.88
CA ARG A 5 -2.17 -13.87 -2.95
C ARG A 5 -3.24 -13.03 -3.63
N ASP A 6 -4.22 -12.59 -2.87
CA ASP A 6 -5.16 -11.55 -3.29
C ASP A 6 -4.92 -10.26 -2.49
N SER A 7 -5.77 -9.26 -2.69
CA SER A 7 -5.81 -8.05 -1.84
C SER A 7 -4.49 -7.29 -1.72
N HIS A 8 -3.63 -7.50 -2.73
CA HIS A 8 -2.41 -6.76 -2.98
C HIS A 8 -2.75 -5.52 -3.81
N THR A 9 -1.79 -4.61 -3.93
CA THR A 9 -1.90 -3.49 -4.88
C THR A 9 -0.91 -3.68 -6.01
N ALA A 10 -1.24 -3.15 -7.18
CA ALA A 10 -0.38 -3.11 -8.35
C ALA A 10 -0.34 -1.67 -8.88
N THR A 11 0.85 -1.06 -8.87
CA THR A 11 1.04 0.35 -9.27
C THR A 11 1.97 0.41 -10.48
N LEU A 12 1.52 1.01 -11.58
CA LEU A 12 2.35 1.26 -12.76
C LEU A 12 3.29 2.44 -12.48
N LEU A 13 4.60 2.20 -12.55
CA LEU A 13 5.63 3.23 -12.42
C LEU A 13 5.94 3.86 -13.77
N ALA A 14 6.53 5.07 -13.78
CA ALA A 14 6.84 5.83 -14.99
C ALA A 14 7.87 5.14 -15.91
N ASN A 15 8.67 4.20 -15.39
CA ASN A 15 9.58 3.37 -16.19
C ASN A 15 8.88 2.16 -16.85
N GLY A 16 7.55 2.03 -16.73
CA GLY A 16 6.77 0.93 -17.30
C GLY A 16 6.79 -0.37 -16.48
N GLN A 17 7.46 -0.40 -15.33
CA GLN A 17 7.40 -1.54 -14.41
C GLN A 17 6.16 -1.44 -13.53
N ILE A 18 5.65 -2.59 -13.06
CA ILE A 18 4.51 -2.63 -12.13
C ILE A 18 5.02 -3.07 -10.76
N LEU A 19 4.88 -2.18 -9.77
CA LEU A 19 5.17 -2.47 -8.37
C LEU A 19 3.98 -3.20 -7.75
N ILE A 20 4.18 -4.45 -7.36
CA ILE A 20 3.16 -5.29 -6.75
C ILE A 20 3.50 -5.49 -5.28
N VAL A 21 2.61 -5.04 -4.40
CA VAL A 21 2.92 -4.85 -2.99
C VAL A 21 1.93 -5.63 -2.12
N GLY A 22 2.47 -6.33 -1.13
CA GLY A 22 1.71 -6.95 -0.04
C GLY A 22 0.66 -7.94 -0.52
N GLY A 23 -0.42 -8.05 0.23
CA GLY A 23 -1.57 -8.90 -0.06
C GLY A 23 -1.83 -9.95 1.00
N TRP A 24 -2.92 -10.70 0.82
CA TRP A 24 -3.34 -11.80 1.69
C TRP A 24 -2.97 -13.13 1.03
N SER A 25 -2.06 -13.86 1.65
CA SER A 25 -1.53 -15.11 1.09
C SER A 25 -2.51 -16.28 1.24
N ILE A 26 -2.23 -17.38 0.52
CA ILE A 26 -3.00 -18.63 0.64
C ILE A 26 -2.99 -19.24 2.07
N SER A 27 -1.98 -18.91 2.88
CA SER A 27 -1.92 -19.27 4.30
C SER A 27 -2.82 -18.42 5.18
N HIS A 28 -3.62 -17.54 4.58
CA HIS A 28 -4.50 -16.57 5.21
C HIS A 28 -3.79 -15.55 6.10
N ILE A 29 -2.59 -15.14 5.67
CA ILE A 29 -1.74 -14.21 6.40
C ILE A 29 -1.32 -13.09 5.46
N SER A 30 -1.42 -11.84 5.93
CA SER A 30 -0.89 -10.66 5.24
C SER A 30 0.61 -10.80 5.00
N THR A 31 1.10 -10.38 3.83
CA THR A 31 2.52 -10.44 3.49
C THR A 31 3.13 -9.05 3.32
N SER A 32 4.44 -8.94 3.57
CA SER A 32 5.26 -7.77 3.25
C SER A 32 5.99 -7.89 1.91
N ALA A 33 5.75 -9.00 1.18
CA ALA A 33 6.41 -9.27 -0.09
C ALA A 33 6.15 -8.17 -1.12
N VAL A 34 7.19 -7.82 -1.86
CA VAL A 34 7.14 -6.82 -2.94
C VAL A 34 7.84 -7.36 -4.16
N GLU A 35 7.17 -7.28 -5.30
CA GLU A 35 7.69 -7.72 -6.59
C GLU A 35 7.57 -6.60 -7.62
N LEU A 36 8.56 -6.49 -8.50
CA LEU A 36 8.43 -5.73 -9.74
C LEU A 36 8.09 -6.69 -10.87
N TYR A 37 6.97 -6.44 -11.53
CA TYR A 37 6.69 -7.05 -12.82
C TYR A 37 7.29 -6.19 -13.94
N ILE A 38 8.09 -6.82 -14.81
CA ILE A 38 8.74 -6.19 -15.96
C ILE A 38 8.03 -6.69 -17.23
N PRO A 39 7.18 -5.87 -17.87
CA PRO A 39 6.38 -6.30 -19.01
C PRO A 39 7.21 -6.75 -20.22
N SER A 40 8.34 -6.09 -20.48
CA SER A 40 9.19 -6.38 -21.64
C SER A 40 9.81 -7.78 -21.62
N SER A 41 10.07 -8.31 -20.43
CA SER A 41 10.62 -9.66 -20.22
C SER A 41 9.60 -10.64 -19.63
N ASN A 42 8.34 -10.22 -19.43
CA ASN A 42 7.28 -10.99 -18.78
C ASN A 42 7.77 -11.69 -17.49
N SER A 43 8.50 -10.96 -16.65
CA SER A 43 9.16 -11.53 -15.47
C SER A 43 8.81 -10.78 -14.20
N PHE A 44 8.87 -11.51 -13.09
CA PHE A 44 8.69 -10.96 -11.75
C PHE A 44 10.02 -11.01 -11.01
N ILE A 45 10.39 -9.91 -10.37
CA ILE A 45 11.61 -9.80 -9.58
C ILE A 45 11.21 -9.46 -8.15
N ASN A 46 11.58 -10.31 -7.19
CA ASN A 46 11.43 -9.97 -5.77
C ASN A 46 12.36 -8.80 -5.42
N THR A 47 11.85 -7.85 -4.65
CA THR A 47 12.59 -6.66 -4.23
C THR A 47 12.58 -6.53 -2.71
N THR A 48 13.09 -5.42 -2.20
CA THR A 48 13.00 -5.06 -0.79
C THR A 48 11.55 -5.13 -0.31
N SER A 49 11.31 -5.91 0.75
CA SER A 49 10.00 -6.04 1.38
C SER A 49 9.60 -4.75 2.11
N MET A 50 8.29 -4.55 2.30
CA MET A 50 7.77 -3.55 3.24
C MET A 50 8.21 -3.85 4.67
N ASN A 51 8.21 -2.82 5.52
CA ASN A 51 8.44 -2.96 6.95
C ASN A 51 7.28 -3.65 7.65
N ILE A 52 6.04 -3.37 7.22
CA ILE A 52 4.83 -3.96 7.79
C ILE A 52 4.10 -4.75 6.70
N ALA A 53 3.93 -6.04 6.96
CA ALA A 53 3.09 -6.91 6.15
C ALA A 53 1.63 -6.43 6.22
N ARG A 54 0.98 -6.28 5.07
CA ARG A 54 -0.38 -5.74 5.00
C ARG A 54 -1.17 -6.25 3.80
N SER A 55 -2.49 -6.31 3.95
CA SER A 55 -3.50 -6.61 2.92
C SER A 55 -4.64 -5.59 3.02
N TYR A 56 -5.47 -5.49 1.97
CA TYR A 56 -6.64 -4.58 1.93
C TYR A 56 -6.30 -3.09 2.19
N PHE A 57 -5.07 -2.71 1.84
CA PHE A 57 -4.54 -1.36 1.94
C PHE A 57 -4.62 -0.66 0.58
N THR A 58 -4.24 0.62 0.53
CA THR A 58 -4.13 1.37 -0.73
C THR A 58 -2.69 1.77 -1.04
N SER A 59 -2.36 1.78 -2.33
CA SER A 59 -1.14 2.38 -2.86
C SER A 59 -1.48 3.62 -3.68
N THR A 60 -0.75 4.71 -3.47
CA THR A 60 -0.92 6.00 -4.16
C THR A 60 0.40 6.40 -4.81
N LEU A 61 0.42 6.48 -6.15
CA LEU A 61 1.57 6.95 -6.90
C LEU A 61 1.67 8.47 -6.85
N PHE A 62 2.87 8.99 -6.55
CA PHE A 62 3.17 10.42 -6.55
C PHE A 62 3.39 10.95 -7.97
N SER A 63 3.29 12.27 -8.14
CA SER A 63 3.43 12.92 -9.44
C SER A 63 4.81 12.77 -10.08
N ASP A 64 5.84 12.38 -9.32
CA ASP A 64 7.16 12.04 -9.86
C ASP A 64 7.15 10.73 -10.67
N GLY A 65 6.10 9.91 -10.53
CA GLY A 65 5.93 8.63 -11.22
C GLY A 65 6.78 7.48 -10.67
N PHE A 66 7.46 7.67 -9.54
CA PHE A 66 8.36 6.67 -8.94
C PHE A 66 8.12 6.44 -7.45
N THR A 67 7.64 7.46 -6.74
CA THR A 67 7.36 7.36 -5.31
C THR A 67 5.96 6.80 -5.08
N VAL A 68 5.83 5.77 -4.26
CA VAL A 68 4.54 5.14 -3.94
C VAL A 68 4.31 5.21 -2.43
N LEU A 69 3.20 5.81 -2.02
CA LEU A 69 2.72 5.77 -0.65
C LEU A 69 1.79 4.59 -0.45
N VAL A 70 2.01 3.86 0.63
CA VAL A 70 1.15 2.77 1.09
C VAL A 70 0.54 3.16 2.43
N THR A 71 -0.79 3.04 2.58
CA THR A 71 -1.49 3.40 3.82
C THR A 71 -2.50 2.35 4.25
N GLY A 72 -2.57 2.13 5.56
CA GLY A 72 -3.61 1.32 6.20
C GLY A 72 -3.52 -0.17 5.91
N GLY A 73 -4.67 -0.84 5.97
CA GLY A 73 -4.83 -2.27 5.76
C GLY A 73 -4.81 -3.09 7.04
N ILE A 74 -4.67 -4.40 6.86
CA ILE A 74 -4.69 -5.42 7.91
C ILE A 74 -3.33 -6.11 7.98
N ASN A 75 -2.71 -6.16 9.16
CA ASN A 75 -1.40 -6.78 9.35
C ASN A 75 -1.47 -8.31 9.60
N THR A 76 -0.33 -8.94 9.86
CA THR A 76 -0.21 -10.39 10.13
C THR A 76 -0.95 -10.87 11.38
N SER A 77 -1.25 -9.97 12.32
CA SER A 77 -2.04 -10.24 13.53
C SER A 77 -3.53 -9.97 13.32
N SER A 78 -3.98 -9.88 12.07
CA SER A 78 -5.35 -9.54 11.69
C SER A 78 -5.84 -8.20 12.28
N SER A 79 -4.92 -7.29 12.59
CA SER A 79 -5.23 -5.99 13.18
C SER A 79 -5.16 -4.90 12.13
N LEU A 80 -6.10 -3.95 12.20
CA LEU A 80 -6.06 -2.74 11.39
C LEU A 80 -4.85 -1.90 11.78
N VAL A 81 -4.18 -1.33 10.78
CA VAL A 81 -3.07 -0.41 11.00
C VAL A 81 -3.40 0.97 10.45
N SER A 82 -2.88 2.01 11.09
CA SER A 82 -2.88 3.38 10.59
C SER A 82 -1.55 3.78 9.95
N THR A 83 -0.59 2.87 9.94
CA THR A 83 0.78 3.15 9.50
C THR A 83 0.87 3.39 7.99
N ALA A 84 1.85 4.20 7.63
CA ALA A 84 2.16 4.57 6.26
C ALA A 84 3.62 4.26 5.92
N GLU A 85 3.87 3.84 4.68
CA GLU A 85 5.22 3.58 4.17
C GLU A 85 5.41 4.19 2.78
N LEU A 86 6.60 4.72 2.52
CA LEU A 86 6.99 5.20 1.19
C LEU A 86 7.94 4.21 0.53
N TYR A 87 7.64 3.86 -0.72
CA TYR A 87 8.61 3.27 -1.63
C TYR A 87 9.32 4.39 -2.40
N ILE A 88 10.65 4.48 -2.22
CA ILE A 88 11.50 5.46 -2.91
C ILE A 88 12.77 4.74 -3.37
N ASN A 89 13.05 4.78 -4.67
CA ASN A 89 14.28 4.23 -5.27
C ASN A 89 14.60 2.79 -4.84
N GLY A 90 13.61 1.90 -4.80
CA GLY A 90 13.81 0.49 -4.43
C GLY A 90 13.86 0.22 -2.92
N SER A 91 13.66 1.23 -2.08
CA SER A 91 13.69 1.11 -0.61
C SER A 91 12.35 1.51 0.01
N TRP A 92 12.03 0.90 1.16
CA TRP A 92 10.83 1.18 1.94
C TRP A 92 11.16 1.97 3.20
N ILE A 93 10.48 3.11 3.39
CA ILE A 93 10.63 3.98 4.54
C ILE A 93 9.33 3.96 5.33
N LEU A 94 9.39 3.46 6.57
CA LEU A 94 8.28 3.58 7.51
C LEU A 94 8.19 5.02 8.01
N LEU A 95 7.03 5.66 7.82
CA LEU A 95 6.81 7.03 8.23
C LEU A 95 6.50 7.12 9.73
N ALA A 96 6.95 8.20 10.37
CA ALA A 96 6.64 8.48 11.77
C ALA A 96 5.20 9.00 11.96
N SER A 97 4.70 9.75 10.97
CA SER A 97 3.31 10.18 10.90
C SER A 97 2.43 9.00 10.47
N ASN A 98 1.29 8.86 11.13
CA ASN A 98 0.29 7.84 10.82
C ASN A 98 -1.02 8.51 10.42
N MET A 99 -1.93 7.74 9.79
CA MET A 99 -3.32 8.16 9.65
C MET A 99 -3.95 8.36 11.03
N ASN A 100 -4.93 9.26 11.13
CA ASN A 100 -5.71 9.50 12.35
C ASN A 100 -6.59 8.30 12.71
N GLN A 101 -7.00 7.52 11.71
CA GLN A 101 -7.84 6.34 11.88
C GLN A 101 -7.23 5.12 11.17
N SER A 102 -7.01 4.04 11.91
CA SER A 102 -6.71 2.73 11.32
C SER A 102 -7.91 2.25 10.51
N ARG A 103 -7.67 1.88 9.24
CA ARG A 103 -8.72 1.47 8.31
C ARG A 103 -8.16 0.52 7.25
N ALA A 104 -9.03 -0.34 6.73
CA ALA A 104 -8.81 -1.14 5.53
C ALA A 104 -9.93 -0.87 4.52
N TYR A 105 -9.78 -1.34 3.27
CA TYR A 105 -10.78 -1.21 2.21
C TYR A 105 -11.14 0.24 1.83
N HIS A 106 -10.33 1.21 2.25
CA HIS A 106 -10.54 2.63 1.94
C HIS A 106 -10.11 2.97 0.52
N ALA A 107 -10.49 4.15 0.06
CA ALA A 107 -9.94 4.76 -1.14
C ALA A 107 -8.91 5.83 -0.75
N ALA A 108 -7.90 6.03 -1.60
CA ALA A 108 -6.90 7.08 -1.44
C ALA A 108 -6.65 7.77 -2.79
N VAL A 109 -6.53 9.10 -2.77
CA VAL A 109 -6.28 9.92 -3.96
C VAL A 109 -5.23 10.98 -3.65
N LEU A 110 -4.20 11.07 -4.49
CA LEU A 110 -3.21 12.13 -4.45
C LEU A 110 -3.85 13.47 -4.85
N LEU A 111 -3.63 14.50 -4.05
CA LEU A 111 -4.04 15.87 -4.34
C LEU A 111 -2.87 16.66 -4.97
N ASN A 112 -3.20 17.75 -5.65
CA ASN A 112 -2.22 18.58 -6.38
C ASN A 112 -1.14 19.21 -5.48
N ASP A 113 -1.40 19.32 -4.18
CA ASP A 113 -0.45 19.85 -3.20
C ASP A 113 0.48 18.77 -2.60
N GLY A 114 0.38 17.52 -3.06
CA GLY A 114 1.19 16.40 -2.59
C GLY A 114 0.63 15.70 -1.35
N THR A 115 -0.49 16.18 -0.79
CA THR A 115 -1.22 15.46 0.26
C THR A 115 -2.11 14.37 -0.33
N VAL A 116 -2.60 13.47 0.52
CA VAL A 116 -3.43 12.34 0.10
C VAL A 116 -4.77 12.39 0.82
N LEU A 117 -5.87 12.49 0.06
CA LEU A 117 -7.22 12.29 0.60
C LEU A 117 -7.45 10.80 0.80
N ILE A 118 -7.76 10.42 2.03
CA ILE A 118 -8.08 9.05 2.43
C ILE A 118 -9.53 9.03 2.90
N ALA A 119 -10.38 8.22 2.27
CA ALA A 119 -11.82 8.24 2.51
C ALA A 119 -12.43 6.84 2.63
N GLY A 120 -13.38 6.71 3.54
CA GLY A 120 -14.18 5.50 3.73
C GLY A 120 -13.36 4.35 4.33
N GLY A 121 -13.63 3.13 3.84
CA GLY A 121 -13.09 1.89 4.39
C GLY A 121 -13.90 1.36 5.57
N GLY A 122 -13.29 0.49 6.36
CA GLY A 122 -13.92 -0.11 7.53
C GLY A 122 -12.93 -0.86 8.40
N ASP A 123 -13.48 -1.54 9.41
CA ASP A 123 -12.71 -2.28 10.41
C ASP A 123 -12.42 -3.75 10.01
N GLY A 124 -12.79 -4.13 8.79
CA GLY A 124 -12.71 -5.52 8.32
C GLY A 124 -13.82 -6.42 8.85
N THR A 125 -14.82 -5.85 9.52
CA THR A 125 -16.09 -6.50 9.89
C THR A 125 -17.27 -5.80 9.20
N SER A 126 -18.46 -5.80 9.79
CA SER A 126 -19.65 -5.13 9.27
C SER A 126 -19.66 -3.60 9.42
N ASN A 127 -18.62 -3.00 10.01
CA ASN A 127 -18.59 -1.56 10.26
C ASN A 127 -17.83 -0.81 9.16
N SER A 128 -18.56 -0.06 8.35
CA SER A 128 -18.00 0.88 7.38
C SER A 128 -17.84 2.28 8.00
N PHE A 129 -16.76 2.96 7.62
CA PHE A 129 -16.50 4.33 8.05
C PHE A 129 -17.05 5.34 7.04
N ALA A 130 -17.72 6.37 7.54
CA ALA A 130 -18.16 7.54 6.77
C ALA A 130 -17.22 8.75 6.93
N THR A 131 -15.96 8.50 7.35
CA THR A 131 -14.95 9.51 7.63
C THR A 131 -13.94 9.62 6.49
N ALA A 132 -13.33 10.80 6.38
CA ALA A 132 -12.19 11.04 5.51
C ALA A 132 -11.15 11.90 6.24
N GLU A 133 -9.90 11.85 5.77
CA GLU A 133 -8.81 12.66 6.28
C GLU A 133 -7.85 13.06 5.16
N ILE A 134 -7.17 14.19 5.34
CA ILE A 134 -6.02 14.58 4.51
C ILE A 134 -4.76 14.14 5.22
N TYR A 135 -3.99 13.27 4.58
CA TYR A 135 -2.72 12.76 5.09
C TYR A 135 -1.56 13.44 4.37
N ASN A 136 -0.59 13.97 5.13
CA ASN A 136 0.63 14.55 4.61
C ASN A 136 1.82 13.61 4.87
N PRO A 137 2.39 12.96 3.84
CA PRO A 137 3.52 12.03 4.01
C PRO A 137 4.90 12.69 4.11
N ILE A 138 4.99 14.02 3.91
CA ILE A 138 6.26 14.77 3.84
C ILE A 138 6.42 15.73 5.05
N SER A 139 5.51 15.68 6.02
CA SER A 139 5.56 16.51 7.23
C SER A 139 6.68 16.12 8.19
#